data_AF-A0AAW4HJJ3-F1
#
_entry.id   AF-A0AAW4HJJ3-F1
#
_cell.length_a   1.000
_cell.length_b   1.000
_cell.length_c   1.000
_cell.angle_alpha   90.00
_cell.angle_beta   90.00
_cell.angle_gamma   90.00
#
_symmetry.space_group_name_H-M   'P 1'
#
loop_
_entity.id
_entity.type
_entity.pdbx_description
1 polymer ?
#
loop_
_entity_poly.entity_id
_entity_poly.type
_entity_poly.pdbx_seq_one_letter_code
_entity_poly.pdbx_strand_id
1 'polypeptide(L)'
;SPFIHTLFARQTQQSMIYTAQCAPVDGFTEAAKHFFAQGGRGCNVTVPFKEEAYRFADRLTERARLAGAVNTLKKLDDGEILGDN
;
A
#
# COMPACT_ATOMS: atom_id res chain seq x y z
N SER A 1 -2.84 -12.10 -1.85
CA SER A 1 -3.81 -11.12 -1.32
C SER A 1 -5.08 -10.92 -2.18
N PRO A 2 -5.03 -10.82 -3.53
CA PRO A 2 -6.21 -10.43 -4.33
C PRO A 2 -7.47 -11.25 -4.11
N PHE A 3 -7.34 -12.58 -4.06
CA PHE A 3 -8.48 -13.49 -3.84
C PHE A 3 -9.23 -13.18 -2.54
N ILE A 4 -8.52 -13.13 -1.42
CA ILE A 4 -9.10 -12.91 -0.08
C ILE A 4 -9.75 -11.52 0.01
N HIS A 5 -9.07 -10.47 -0.44
CA HIS A 5 -9.64 -9.11 -0.38
C HIS A 5 -10.84 -8.92 -1.31
N THR A 6 -10.85 -9.59 -2.46
CA THR A 6 -12.02 -9.59 -3.35
C THR A 6 -13.21 -10.28 -2.69
N LEU A 7 -12.99 -11.39 -1.98
CA LEU A 7 -14.05 -12.06 -1.23
C LEU A 7 -14.57 -11.19 -0.09
N PHE A 8 -13.70 -10.54 0.68
CA PHE A 8 -14.13 -9.62 1.73
C PHE A 8 -14.95 -8.46 1.17
N ALA A 9 -14.49 -7.83 0.09
CA ALA A 9 -15.22 -6.73 -0.55
C ALA A 9 -16.63 -7.16 -0.99
N ARG A 10 -16.77 -8.37 -1.56
CA ARG A 10 -18.08 -8.93 -1.92
C ARG A 10 -18.94 -9.20 -0.68
N GLN A 11 -18.38 -9.82 0.35
CA GLN A 11 -19.10 -10.19 1.57
C GLN A 11 -19.59 -8.96 2.34
N THR A 12 -18.83 -7.87 2.34
CA THR A 12 -19.15 -6.64 3.08
C THR A 12 -19.69 -5.52 2.17
N GLN A 13 -20.11 -5.87 0.95
CA GLN A 13 -20.69 -4.97 -0.05
C GLN A 13 -19.85 -3.71 -0.32
N GLN A 14 -18.53 -3.85 -0.30
CA GLN A 14 -17.61 -2.77 -0.61
C GLN A 14 -17.37 -2.70 -2.12
N SER A 15 -17.64 -1.54 -2.71
CA SER A 15 -17.30 -1.26 -4.11
C SER A 15 -15.80 -0.93 -4.19
N MET A 16 -14.97 -1.96 -4.36
CA MET A 16 -13.54 -1.84 -4.54
C MET A 16 -12.98 -2.98 -5.40
N ILE A 17 -11.87 -2.71 -6.06
CA ILE A 17 -11.10 -3.68 -6.83
C ILE A 17 -9.77 -3.87 -6.11
N TYR A 18 -9.37 -5.12 -5.91
CA TYR A 18 -8.07 -5.46 -5.35
C TYR A 18 -7.33 -6.35 -6.34
N THR A 19 -6.29 -5.82 -6.97
CA THR A 19 -5.44 -6.54 -7.93
C THR A 19 -4.01 -6.63 -7.45
N ALA A 20 -3.20 -7.45 -8.11
CA ALA A 20 -1.76 -7.48 -7.92
C ALA A 20 -1.08 -6.69 -9.04
N GLN A 21 -0.07 -5.90 -8.69
CA GLN A 21 0.77 -5.17 -9.63
C GLN A 21 2.24 -5.48 -9.32
N CYS A 22 3.01 -5.81 -10.35
CA CYS A 22 4.44 -6.01 -10.23
C CYS A 22 5.16 -4.67 -10.44
N ALA A 23 5.87 -4.20 -9.42
CA ALA A 23 6.75 -3.04 -9.55
C ALA A 23 8.16 -3.48 -9.99
N PRO A 24 8.90 -2.68 -10.77
CA PRO A 24 10.32 -2.92 -11.01
C PRO A 24 11.11 -2.83 -9.71
N VAL A 25 12.19 -3.60 -9.58
CA VAL A 25 13.04 -3.64 -8.36
C VAL A 25 13.54 -2.24 -7.99
N ASP A 26 13.98 -1.44 -8.96
CA ASP A 26 14.46 -0.06 -8.73
C ASP A 26 13.39 1.00 -9.00
N GLY A 27 12.12 0.59 -9.13
CA GLY A 27 11.02 1.44 -9.62
C GLY A 27 9.83 1.54 -8.66
N PHE A 28 9.96 1.07 -7.42
CA PHE A 28 8.85 1.04 -6.48
C PHE A 28 8.27 2.43 -6.21
N THR A 29 9.10 3.43 -5.92
CA THR A 29 8.64 4.78 -5.62
C THR A 29 7.81 5.38 -6.76
N GLU A 30 8.26 5.24 -8.00
CA GLU A 30 7.53 5.76 -9.16
C GLU A 30 6.24 4.97 -9.42
N ALA A 31 6.28 3.64 -9.25
CA ALA A 31 5.08 2.80 -9.33
C ALA A 31 4.04 3.19 -8.25
N ALA A 32 4.48 3.45 -7.02
CA ALA A 32 3.63 3.88 -5.92
C ALA A 32 3.02 5.26 -6.19
N LYS A 33 3.83 6.26 -6.60
CA LYS A 33 3.33 7.58 -7.01
C LYS A 33 2.27 7.47 -8.10
N HIS A 34 2.55 6.69 -9.14
CA HIS A 34 1.62 6.49 -10.25
C HIS A 34 0.32 5.84 -9.78
N PHE A 35 0.41 4.81 -8.93
CA PHE A 35 -0.76 4.14 -8.34
C PHE A 35 -1.65 5.12 -7.55
N PHE A 36 -1.06 5.94 -6.67
CA PHE A 36 -1.83 6.93 -5.90
C PHE A 36 -2.36 8.09 -6.76
N ALA A 37 -1.65 8.47 -7.83
CA ALA A 37 -2.09 9.47 -8.80
C ALA A 37 -3.30 8.99 -9.63
N GLN A 38 -3.41 7.68 -9.90
CA GLN A 38 -4.57 7.09 -10.57
C GLN A 38 -5.80 6.89 -9.66
N GLY A 39 -5.76 7.35 -8.42
CA GLY A 39 -6.87 7.20 -7.46
C GLY A 39 -6.78 5.94 -6.59
N GLY A 40 -5.62 5.28 -6.54
CA GLY A 40 -5.36 4.22 -5.57
C GLY A 40 -5.60 4.72 -4.13
N ARG A 41 -6.41 3.98 -3.34
CA ARG A 41 -6.72 4.32 -1.94
C ARG A 41 -5.78 3.65 -0.93
N GLY A 42 -5.08 2.61 -1.35
CA GLY A 42 -4.12 1.87 -0.53
C GLY A 42 -3.72 0.58 -1.19
N CYS A 43 -2.61 0.00 -0.74
CA CYS A 43 -2.06 -1.24 -1.27
C CYS A 43 -1.28 -1.99 -0.19
N ASN A 44 -1.18 -3.31 -0.36
CA ASN A 44 -0.24 -4.12 0.42
C ASN A 44 1.09 -4.21 -0.32
N VAL A 45 2.17 -4.23 0.43
CA VAL A 45 3.55 -4.29 -0.05
C VAL A 45 4.19 -5.59 0.43
N THR A 46 4.79 -6.32 -0.52
CA THR A 46 5.54 -7.56 -0.25
C THR A 46 7.03 -7.36 -0.51
N VAL A 47 7.84 -8.36 -0.17
CA VAL A 47 9.27 -8.36 -0.52
C VAL A 47 9.46 -8.20 -2.04
N PRO A 48 10.52 -7.51 -2.50
CA PRO A 48 11.58 -6.86 -1.71
C PRO A 48 11.26 -5.43 -1.21
N PHE A 49 10.06 -4.90 -1.46
CA PHE A 49 9.78 -3.46 -1.43
C PHE A 49 9.43 -2.86 -0.05
N LYS A 50 9.45 -3.63 1.03
CA LYS A 50 8.92 -3.17 2.33
C LYS A 50 9.73 -2.01 2.94
N GLU A 51 11.03 -1.95 2.71
CA GLU A 51 11.89 -0.84 3.16
C GLU A 51 11.72 0.41 2.30
N GLU A 52 11.46 0.26 1.00
CA GLU A 52 11.17 1.37 0.11
C GLU A 52 9.79 1.97 0.43
N ALA A 53 8.80 1.12 0.73
CA ALA A 53 7.50 1.56 1.23
C ALA A 53 7.60 2.31 2.56
N TYR A 54 8.52 1.89 3.44
CA TYR A 54 8.80 2.60 4.67
C TYR A 54 9.33 4.02 4.41
N ARG A 55 10.24 4.17 3.44
CA ARG A 55 10.79 5.48 3.04
C ARG A 55 9.80 6.33 2.24
N PHE A 56 8.85 5.70 1.56
CA PHE A 56 7.84 6.37 0.74
C PHE A 56 6.70 7.00 1.57
N ALA A 57 6.35 6.40 2.71
CA ALA A 57 5.23 6.88 3.52
C ALA A 57 5.51 8.24 4.16
N ASP A 58 4.52 9.12 4.14
CA ASP A 58 4.58 10.43 4.82
C ASP A 58 4.45 10.28 6.34
N ARG A 59 3.62 9.32 6.77
CA ARG A 59 3.39 8.98 8.18
C ARG A 59 3.59 7.51 8.42
N LEU A 60 4.10 7.16 9.59
CA LEU A 60 4.34 5.79 10.00
C LEU A 60 3.63 5.50 11.30
N THR A 61 3.02 4.31 11.40
CA THR A 61 2.60 3.79 12.70
C THR A 61 3.82 3.43 13.55
N GLU A 62 3.65 3.36 14.87
CA GLU A 62 4.75 3.00 15.77
C GLU A 62 5.36 1.64 15.42
N ARG A 63 4.50 0.66 15.09
CA ARG A 63 4.93 -0.68 14.66
C ARG A 63 5.71 -0.66 13.35
N ALA A 64 5.31 0.14 12.37
CA ALA A 64 6.08 0.32 11.14
C ALA A 64 7.45 0.96 11.39
N ARG A 65 7.51 1.96 12.28
CA ARG A 65 8.75 2.61 12.73
C ARG A 65 9.71 1.62 13.40
N LEU A 66 9.20 0.78 14.30
CA LEU A 66 9.99 -0.23 14.99
C LEU A 66 10.49 -1.33 14.04
N ALA A 67 9.68 -1.73 13.07
CA ALA A 67 10.04 -2.76 12.11
C ALA A 67 11.01 -2.27 11.01
N GLY A 68 11.10 -0.96 10.77
CA GLY A 68 11.85 -0.40 9.63
C GLY A 68 11.28 -0.81 8.27
N ALA A 69 10.02 -1.24 8.24
CA ALA A 69 9.39 -1.87 7.09
C ALA A 69 7.88 -1.58 7.10
N VAL A 70 7.30 -1.41 5.91
CA VAL A 70 5.86 -1.19 5.71
C VAL A 70 5.31 -2.29 4.82
N ASN A 71 4.22 -2.93 5.25
CA ASN A 71 3.50 -3.94 4.48
C ASN A 71 2.17 -3.41 3.93
N THR A 72 1.72 -2.24 4.38
CA THR A 72 0.43 -1.65 4.00
C THR A 72 0.60 -0.13 3.88
N LEU A 73 0.26 0.41 2.72
CA LEU A 73 0.15 1.85 2.48
C LEU A 73 -1.32 2.23 2.36
N LYS A 74 -1.72 3.32 3.02
CA LYS A 74 -3.08 3.86 2.97
C LYS A 74 -3.04 5.35 2.70
N LYS A 75 -3.81 5.82 1.72
CA LYS A 75 -4.01 7.24 1.51
C LYS A 75 -5.00 7.78 2.56
N LEU A 76 -4.61 8.83 3.25
CA LEU A 76 -5.41 9.55 4.24
C LEU A 76 -6.25 10.63 3.56
N ASP A 77 -7.26 11.13 4.28
CA ASP A 77 -8.20 12.14 3.76
C ASP A 77 -7.53 13.50 3.52
N ASP A 78 -6.43 13.80 4.24
CA ASP A 78 -5.57 14.96 4.03
C ASP A 78 -4.63 14.83 2.81
N GLY A 79 -4.61 13.64 2.18
CA GLY A 79 -3.79 13.32 1.02
C GLY A 79 -2.46 12.66 1.34
N GLU A 80 -2.06 12.59 2.61
CA GLU A 80 -0.83 11.94 3.05
C GLU A 80 -0.93 10.41 2.96
N ILE A 81 0.21 9.74 2.84
CA ILE A 81 0.32 8.29 2.82
C ILE A 81 0.77 7.77 4.18
N LEU A 82 -0.11 7.02 4.84
CA LEU A 82 0.20 6.27 6.06
C LEU A 82 0.80 4.90 5.70
N GLY A 83 2.00 4.63 6.22
CA GLY A 83 2.67 3.34 6.21
C GLY A 83 2.44 2.57 7.51
N ASP A 84 2.05 1.31 7.37
CA ASP A 84 1.74 0.41 8.47
C ASP A 84 2.35 -0.98 8.27
N ASN A 85 2.51 -1.74 9.37
CA ASN A 85 3.07 -3.10 9.34
C ASN A 85 2.32 -4.05 10.29
#